data_AF-A0A1B0DL75-F1
#
_entry.id   AF-A0A1B0DL75-F1
#
_cell.length_a   1.000
_cell.length_b   1.000
_cell.length_c   1.000
_cell.angle_alpha   90.00
_cell.angle_beta   90.00
_cell.angle_gamma   90.00
#
_symmetry.space_group_name_H-M   'P 1'
#
loop_
_entity.id
_entity.type
_entity.pdbx_description
1 polymer ?
#
loop_
_entity_poly.entity_id
_entity_poly.type
_entity_poly.pdbx_seq_one_letter_code
_entity_poly.pdbx_strand_id
1 'polypeptide(L)'
;KDNAVEYLGQRGFNETSTIPNGKYEPLALNQFKWDRVCPFYMQCLPENRGLLAQTPFIKDFMFVLQDRAFSIGPAYFSRLLDHFTINGDVVQTHVSSPRSTAYLASLFLTNARVRNFLAFGAGPRLEEYRDFMATLGVNNVRIYAENFTNLSLKSQLFERAVGIFATPPNSYSGVTDPIDLICSRGGDLTMLEVLTESEVSDSGKKRVAEVLTEQKETLRLSLFRPQIQFVLYETHSVVSSENEDMLMRAVEDVNRAAQQKHYQVMRDIARQEALSAAQEGFESNLVISFLLARAK
;
A
#
# COMPACT_ATOMS: atom_id res chain seq x y z
N LYS A 1 11.89 22.88 -5.43
CA LYS A 1 11.03 23.18 -6.60
C LYS A 1 11.67 24.27 -7.46
N ASP A 2 11.98 25.42 -6.86
CA ASP A 2 12.49 26.59 -7.60
C ASP A 2 13.83 26.33 -8.30
N ASN A 3 14.78 25.68 -7.61
CA ASN A 3 16.06 25.26 -8.21
C ASN A 3 15.89 24.37 -9.46
N ALA A 4 14.82 23.55 -9.50
CA ALA A 4 14.55 22.69 -10.65
C ALA A 4 14.00 23.46 -11.85
N VAL A 5 13.11 24.42 -11.59
CA VAL A 5 12.57 25.31 -12.63
C VAL A 5 13.69 26.12 -13.27
N GLU A 6 14.57 26.71 -12.45
CA GLU A 6 15.72 27.49 -12.93
C GLU A 6 16.65 26.64 -13.82
N TYR A 7 17.02 25.45 -13.35
CA TYR A 7 17.93 24.56 -14.09
C TYR A 7 17.34 24.11 -15.44
N LEU A 8 16.05 23.79 -15.47
CA LEU A 8 15.34 23.41 -16.68
C LEU A 8 15.29 24.60 -17.66
N GLY A 9 14.99 25.80 -17.15
CA GLY A 9 15.02 27.04 -17.94
C GLY A 9 16.36 27.29 -18.62
N GLN A 10 17.48 27.09 -17.89
CA GLN A 10 18.83 27.22 -18.45
C GLN A 10 19.12 26.24 -19.61
N ARG A 11 18.35 25.16 -19.73
CA ARG A 11 18.48 24.14 -20.79
C ARG A 11 17.39 24.25 -21.86
N GLY A 12 16.68 25.38 -21.91
CA GLY A 12 15.66 25.65 -22.90
C GLY A 12 14.33 24.96 -22.62
N PHE A 13 14.11 24.45 -21.41
CA PHE A 13 12.80 23.94 -21.02
C PHE A 13 11.90 25.08 -20.56
N ASN A 14 10.66 25.10 -21.04
CA ASN A 14 9.67 26.07 -20.63
C ASN A 14 8.60 25.42 -19.74
N GLU A 15 8.28 26.08 -18.62
CA GLU A 15 7.16 25.65 -17.77
C GLU A 15 5.84 26.02 -18.46
N THR A 16 5.02 25.01 -18.72
CA THR A 16 3.67 25.23 -19.24
C THR A 16 2.70 25.35 -18.09
N SER A 17 2.00 26.48 -17.99
CA SER A 17 0.91 26.66 -17.05
C SER A 17 -0.28 25.81 -17.48
N THR A 18 -0.88 25.10 -16.53
CA THR A 18 -2.07 24.30 -16.82
C THR A 18 -3.29 25.23 -16.93
N ILE A 19 -3.91 25.25 -18.11
CA ILE A 19 -5.06 26.11 -18.43
C ILE A 19 -6.21 25.88 -17.42
N PRO A 20 -6.98 26.91 -17.01
CA PRO A 20 -8.12 26.78 -16.09
C PRO A 20 -9.25 25.87 -16.58
N ASN A 21 -9.33 25.57 -17.88
CA ASN A 21 -10.52 25.02 -18.53
C ASN A 21 -10.59 23.49 -18.64
N GLY A 22 -9.74 22.75 -17.90
CA GLY A 22 -9.85 21.30 -17.78
C GLY A 22 -9.58 20.48 -19.05
N LYS A 23 -9.19 21.11 -20.18
CA LYS A 23 -8.74 20.39 -21.38
C LYS A 23 -7.29 19.94 -21.20
N TYR A 24 -7.04 18.65 -21.41
CA TYR A 24 -5.69 18.07 -21.44
C TYR A 24 -4.98 18.54 -22.71
N GLU A 25 -3.95 19.38 -22.57
CA GLU A 25 -3.01 19.64 -23.65
C GLU A 25 -1.76 18.75 -23.49
N PRO A 26 -1.36 18.04 -24.55
CA PRO A 26 -0.11 17.29 -24.56
C PRO A 26 1.08 18.25 -24.41
N LEU A 27 2.12 17.80 -23.71
CA LEU A 27 3.38 18.56 -23.61
C LEU A 27 4.03 18.67 -24.99
N ALA A 28 4.46 19.88 -25.37
CA ALA A 28 5.31 20.06 -26.54
C ALA A 28 6.78 19.81 -26.19
N LEU A 29 7.63 19.74 -27.22
CA LEU A 29 9.07 19.53 -27.08
C LEU A 29 9.70 20.58 -26.15
N ASN A 30 10.59 20.13 -25.26
CA ASN A 30 11.25 20.94 -24.24
C ASN A 30 10.27 21.75 -23.38
N GLN A 31 9.11 21.17 -23.09
CA GLN A 31 8.20 21.69 -22.07
C GLN A 31 8.18 20.78 -20.86
N PHE A 32 7.86 21.36 -19.72
CA PHE A 32 7.54 20.61 -18.51
C PHE A 32 6.34 21.21 -17.77
N LYS A 33 5.70 20.38 -16.95
CA LYS A 33 4.61 20.77 -16.07
C LYS A 33 4.64 19.97 -14.77
N TRP A 34 4.25 20.60 -13.67
CA TRP A 34 4.04 19.92 -12.40
C TRP A 34 2.71 19.16 -12.41
N ASP A 35 2.70 17.99 -11.80
CA ASP A 35 1.49 17.19 -11.66
C ASP A 35 0.54 17.79 -10.63
N ARG A 36 -0.76 17.80 -10.93
CA ARG A 36 -1.80 18.31 -10.02
C ARG A 36 -2.23 17.28 -8.98
N VAL A 37 -2.02 16.00 -9.28
CA VAL A 37 -2.42 14.88 -8.42
C VAL A 37 -1.23 14.44 -7.56
N CYS A 38 -0.06 14.31 -8.16
CA CYS A 38 1.15 13.82 -7.51
C CYS A 38 2.05 14.99 -7.04
N PRO A 39 2.14 15.28 -5.72
CA PRO A 39 3.04 16.33 -5.23
C PRO A 39 4.49 16.07 -5.64
N PHE A 40 5.26 17.11 -5.97
CA PHE A 40 6.67 16.99 -6.40
C PHE A 40 6.93 16.17 -7.67
N TYR A 41 5.89 15.70 -8.35
CA TYR A 41 6.03 15.01 -9.62
C TYR A 41 6.01 16.01 -10.78
N MET A 42 6.92 15.84 -11.73
CA MET A 42 7.04 16.69 -12.92
C MET A 42 7.04 15.82 -14.17
N GLN A 43 6.24 16.24 -15.16
CA GLN A 43 6.26 15.65 -16.49
C GLN A 43 7.05 16.58 -17.41
N CYS A 44 7.94 16.03 -18.22
CA CYS A 44 8.65 16.78 -19.25
C CYS A 44 8.76 15.98 -20.53
N LEU A 45 8.83 16.67 -21.67
CA LEU A 45 9.09 16.07 -22.97
C LEU A 45 10.44 16.58 -23.50
N PRO A 46 11.56 15.89 -23.22
CA PRO A 46 12.87 16.30 -23.71
C PRO A 46 13.02 15.97 -25.21
N GLU A 47 13.84 16.75 -25.91
CA GLU A 47 14.31 16.40 -27.26
C GLU A 47 15.11 15.08 -27.28
N ASN A 48 15.92 14.84 -26.25
CA ASN A 48 16.67 13.59 -26.09
C ASN A 48 16.57 13.06 -24.65
N ARG A 49 15.74 12.02 -24.45
CA ARG A 49 15.56 11.33 -23.15
C ARG A 49 16.89 10.77 -22.62
N GLY A 50 17.73 10.22 -23.49
CA GLY A 50 19.00 9.61 -23.11
C GLY A 50 20.01 10.64 -22.59
N LEU A 51 20.06 11.83 -23.20
CA LEU A 51 20.93 12.91 -22.75
C LEU A 51 20.44 13.49 -21.41
N LEU A 52 19.11 13.67 -21.24
CA LEU A 52 18.53 14.11 -19.97
C LEU A 52 18.86 13.14 -18.83
N ALA A 53 18.75 11.84 -19.07
CA ALA A 53 19.06 10.79 -18.09
C ALA A 53 20.54 10.79 -17.66
N GLN A 54 21.44 11.34 -18.47
CA GLN A 54 22.86 11.43 -18.16
C GLN A 54 23.26 12.71 -17.43
N THR A 55 22.33 13.64 -17.22
CA THR A 55 22.61 14.90 -16.54
C THR A 55 22.83 14.72 -15.04
N PRO A 56 23.57 15.64 -14.38
CA PRO A 56 23.73 15.63 -12.92
C PRO A 56 22.39 15.63 -12.17
N PHE A 57 21.34 16.23 -12.73
CA PHE A 57 20.01 16.24 -12.10
C PHE A 57 19.42 14.83 -11.89
N ILE A 58 19.70 13.91 -12.80
CA ILE A 58 19.24 12.52 -12.69
C ILE A 58 20.28 11.67 -11.96
N LYS A 59 21.57 11.86 -12.27
CA LYS A 59 22.68 11.08 -11.68
C LYS A 59 22.90 11.36 -10.19
N ASP A 60 22.70 12.61 -9.78
CA ASP A 60 22.82 13.04 -8.37
C ASP A 60 21.47 12.97 -7.65
N PHE A 61 20.48 12.30 -8.27
CA PHE A 61 19.14 12.04 -7.72
C PHE A 61 18.34 13.28 -7.29
N MET A 62 18.59 14.45 -7.90
CA MET A 62 17.68 15.60 -7.73
C MET A 62 16.30 15.34 -8.34
N PHE A 63 16.25 14.57 -9.43
CA PHE A 63 15.02 13.95 -9.93
C PHE A 63 15.22 12.45 -10.11
N VAL A 64 14.18 11.71 -9.73
CA VAL A 64 14.10 10.27 -9.95
C VAL A 64 13.16 10.02 -11.12
N LEU A 65 13.64 9.32 -12.15
CA LEU A 65 12.79 8.90 -13.27
C LEU A 65 11.86 7.78 -12.81
N GLN A 66 10.55 8.02 -12.91
CA GLN A 66 9.51 7.11 -12.48
C GLN A 66 8.29 7.30 -13.37
N ASP A 67 7.62 6.20 -13.74
CA ASP A 67 6.30 6.26 -14.35
C ASP A 67 5.27 6.83 -13.38
N ARG A 68 4.44 7.73 -13.89
CA ARG A 68 3.38 8.40 -13.16
C ARG A 68 2.44 7.41 -12.46
N ALA A 69 2.16 6.26 -13.07
CA ALA A 69 1.28 5.24 -12.50
C ALA A 69 1.72 4.84 -11.08
N PHE A 70 3.02 4.68 -10.84
CA PHE A 70 3.60 4.30 -9.54
C PHE A 70 3.66 5.45 -8.52
N SER A 71 3.27 6.66 -8.92
CA SER A 71 3.20 7.85 -8.07
C SER A 71 1.77 8.19 -7.62
N ILE A 72 0.75 7.66 -8.31
CA ILE A 72 -0.65 7.96 -8.02
C ILE A 72 -1.04 7.36 -6.66
N GLY A 73 -0.82 6.05 -6.45
CA GLY A 73 -1.11 5.39 -5.18
C GLY A 73 -0.48 6.09 -3.98
N PRO A 74 0.85 6.35 -3.98
CA PRO A 74 1.50 7.11 -2.91
C PRO A 74 0.87 8.49 -2.65
N ALA A 75 0.56 9.24 -3.71
CA ALA A 75 -0.05 10.56 -3.58
C ALA A 75 -1.46 10.50 -2.97
N TYR A 76 -2.28 9.53 -3.39
CA TYR A 76 -3.60 9.31 -2.81
C TYR A 76 -3.49 8.84 -1.36
N PHE A 77 -2.58 7.91 -1.05
CA PHE A 77 -2.37 7.41 0.30
C PHE A 77 -2.03 8.55 1.28
N SER A 78 -1.10 9.42 0.90
CA SER A 78 -0.76 10.59 1.71
C SER A 78 -1.96 11.51 1.93
N ARG A 79 -2.80 11.72 0.92
CA ARG A 79 -4.01 12.56 1.04
C ARG A 79 -5.08 11.90 1.92
N LEU A 80 -5.22 10.57 1.88
CA LEU A 80 -6.17 9.85 2.72
C LEU A 80 -5.81 9.97 4.20
N LEU A 81 -4.51 9.93 4.54
CA LEU A 81 -4.06 10.17 5.93
C LEU A 81 -4.49 11.54 6.45
N ASP A 82 -4.35 12.57 5.61
CA ASP A 82 -4.76 13.92 5.97
C ASP A 82 -6.29 14.06 6.02
N HIS A 83 -7.01 13.46 5.06
CA HIS A 83 -8.46 13.51 4.97
C HIS A 83 -9.14 12.85 6.18
N PHE A 84 -8.68 11.67 6.58
CA PHE A 84 -9.20 10.96 7.73
C PHE A 84 -8.56 11.39 9.06
N THR A 85 -7.61 12.34 9.04
CA THR A 85 -6.88 12.83 10.21
C THR A 85 -6.22 11.73 11.04
N ILE A 86 -5.66 10.74 10.36
CA ILE A 86 -5.16 9.50 10.95
C ILE A 86 -3.75 9.70 11.50
N ASN A 87 -3.52 9.28 12.75
CA ASN A 87 -2.22 9.32 13.41
C ASN A 87 -1.79 7.90 13.77
N GLY A 88 -0.57 7.50 13.39
CA GLY A 88 -0.02 6.19 13.71
C GLY A 88 1.04 5.71 12.73
N ASP A 89 1.31 4.41 12.73
CA ASP A 89 2.20 3.81 11.74
C ASP A 89 1.46 3.52 10.45
N VAL A 90 2.19 3.66 9.35
CA VAL A 90 1.71 3.31 8.02
C VAL A 90 2.57 2.20 7.44
N VAL A 91 1.93 1.31 6.69
CA VAL A 91 2.57 0.09 6.18
C VAL A 91 2.40 0.03 4.67
N GLN A 92 3.48 -0.23 3.94
CA GLN A 92 3.44 -0.70 2.57
C GLN A 92 3.68 -2.22 2.55
N THR A 93 2.76 -2.99 1.98
CA THR A 93 2.80 -4.46 2.07
C THR A 93 3.89 -5.08 1.20
N HIS A 94 4.12 -4.56 -0.01
CA HIS A 94 5.17 -5.04 -0.89
C HIS A 94 5.88 -3.85 -1.55
N VAL A 95 7.20 -3.81 -1.44
CA VAL A 95 8.00 -2.83 -2.18
C VAL A 95 7.93 -3.18 -3.66
N SER A 96 7.08 -2.45 -4.39
CA SER A 96 6.93 -2.59 -5.83
C SER A 96 8.20 -2.10 -6.52
N SER A 97 8.64 -0.88 -6.24
CA SER A 97 9.95 -0.36 -6.63
C SER A 97 10.53 0.52 -5.52
N PRO A 98 11.87 0.56 -5.35
CA PRO A 98 12.49 1.43 -4.37
C PRO A 98 12.19 2.91 -4.65
N ARG A 99 11.99 3.29 -5.93
CA ARG A 99 11.61 4.66 -6.32
C ARG A 99 10.23 5.05 -5.81
N SER A 100 9.23 4.17 -5.94
CA SER A 100 7.86 4.45 -5.47
C SER A 100 7.80 4.54 -3.94
N THR A 101 8.50 3.65 -3.25
CA THR A 101 8.62 3.70 -1.78
C THR A 101 9.35 4.96 -1.31
N ALA A 102 10.41 5.39 -2.01
CA ALA A 102 11.12 6.63 -1.69
C ALA A 102 10.23 7.86 -1.89
N TYR A 103 9.45 7.87 -2.97
CA TYR A 103 8.48 8.91 -3.24
C TYR A 103 7.42 8.97 -2.14
N LEU A 104 6.83 7.84 -1.74
CA LEU A 104 5.89 7.80 -0.61
C LEU A 104 6.52 8.31 0.70
N ALA A 105 7.76 7.89 1.00
CA ALA A 105 8.49 8.36 2.16
C ALA A 105 8.70 9.89 2.12
N SER A 106 8.97 10.46 0.95
CA SER A 106 9.13 11.91 0.78
C SER A 106 7.85 12.70 1.11
N LEU A 107 6.68 12.13 0.81
CA LEU A 107 5.38 12.74 1.15
C LEU A 107 5.13 12.77 2.66
N PHE A 108 5.74 11.84 3.40
CA PHE A 108 5.60 11.78 4.86
C PHE A 108 6.59 12.66 5.62
N LEU A 109 7.62 13.22 4.98
CA LEU A 109 8.63 14.06 5.66
C LEU A 109 8.01 15.26 6.39
N THR A 110 6.96 15.84 5.82
CA THR A 110 6.23 16.96 6.41
C THR A 110 4.95 16.54 7.13
N ASN A 111 4.62 15.24 7.16
CA ASN A 111 3.39 14.75 7.78
C ASN A 111 3.67 14.26 9.20
N ALA A 112 3.47 15.16 10.18
CA ALA A 112 3.68 14.85 11.60
C ALA A 112 2.76 13.74 12.17
N ARG A 113 1.75 13.30 11.40
CA ARG A 113 0.82 12.24 11.82
C ARG A 113 1.38 10.83 11.58
N VAL A 114 2.33 10.71 10.64
CA VAL A 114 3.00 9.44 10.35
C VAL A 114 4.12 9.22 11.36
N ARG A 115 3.94 8.25 12.25
CA ARG A 115 4.90 7.94 13.31
C ARG A 115 6.06 7.09 12.79
N ASN A 116 5.74 6.01 12.08
CA ASN A 116 6.71 5.18 11.37
C ASN A 116 6.13 4.76 10.03
N PHE A 117 6.99 4.67 9.02
CA PHE A 117 6.67 4.04 7.75
C PHE A 117 7.42 2.72 7.63
N LEU A 118 6.67 1.62 7.52
CA LEU A 118 7.19 0.25 7.39
C LEU A 118 6.92 -0.26 5.98
N ALA A 119 7.92 -0.81 5.31
CA ALA A 119 7.78 -1.39 3.97
C ALA A 119 8.32 -2.81 3.93
N PHE A 120 7.56 -3.75 3.36
CA PHE A 120 7.86 -5.19 3.37
C PHE A 120 8.10 -5.74 1.95
N GLY A 121 8.61 -6.96 1.85
CA GLY A 121 8.78 -7.66 0.57
C GLY A 121 9.98 -7.21 -0.26
N ALA A 122 11.03 -6.67 0.36
CA ALA A 122 12.28 -6.36 -0.37
C ALA A 122 13.08 -7.63 -0.74
N GLY A 123 12.84 -8.75 -0.04
CA GLY A 123 13.49 -10.03 -0.29
C GLY A 123 15.02 -9.93 -0.33
N PRO A 124 15.69 -10.54 -1.32
CA PRO A 124 17.16 -10.52 -1.41
C PRO A 124 17.75 -9.15 -1.78
N ARG A 125 16.92 -8.19 -2.25
CA ARG A 125 17.35 -6.83 -2.64
C ARG A 125 17.28 -5.82 -1.51
N LEU A 126 17.10 -6.28 -0.27
CA LEU A 126 16.97 -5.40 0.89
C LEU A 126 18.10 -4.38 1.00
N GLU A 127 19.35 -4.81 0.86
CA GLU A 127 20.51 -3.92 0.99
C GLU A 127 20.57 -2.92 -0.17
N GLU A 128 20.32 -3.36 -1.42
CA GLU A 128 20.21 -2.46 -2.59
C GLU A 128 19.15 -1.36 -2.36
N TYR A 129 17.99 -1.73 -1.80
CA TYR A 129 16.92 -0.77 -1.53
C TYR A 129 17.28 0.19 -0.42
N ARG A 130 17.99 -0.26 0.62
CA ARG A 130 18.50 0.60 1.70
C ARG A 130 19.56 1.56 1.21
N ASP A 131 20.49 1.09 0.39
CA ASP A 131 21.53 1.92 -0.23
C ASP A 131 20.89 2.99 -1.13
N PHE A 132 19.86 2.64 -1.89
CA PHE A 132 19.09 3.59 -2.68
C PHE A 132 18.43 4.67 -1.80
N MET A 133 17.75 4.29 -0.71
CA MET A 133 17.15 5.26 0.23
C MET A 133 18.21 6.18 0.85
N ALA A 134 19.35 5.61 1.26
CA ALA A 134 20.45 6.36 1.85
C ALA A 134 21.04 7.37 0.85
N THR A 135 21.19 6.97 -0.42
CA THR A 135 21.65 7.86 -1.50
C THR A 135 20.70 9.03 -1.72
N LEU A 136 19.39 8.81 -1.57
CA LEU A 136 18.38 9.87 -1.64
C LEU A 136 18.27 10.72 -0.35
N GLY A 137 18.97 10.36 0.72
CA GLY A 137 18.80 10.98 2.04
C GLY A 137 17.46 10.65 2.71
N VAL A 138 16.76 9.61 2.26
CA VAL A 138 15.48 9.16 2.83
C VAL A 138 15.75 8.25 4.02
N ASN A 139 15.42 8.72 5.23
CA ASN A 139 15.69 8.00 6.49
C ASN A 139 14.43 7.68 7.30
N ASN A 140 13.26 8.08 6.82
CA ASN A 140 11.98 7.96 7.52
C ASN A 140 11.19 6.68 7.12
N VAL A 141 11.86 5.68 6.54
CA VAL A 141 11.28 4.38 6.16
C VAL A 141 12.10 3.23 6.73
N ARG A 142 11.41 2.18 7.22
CA ARG A 142 12.04 0.91 7.62
C ARG A 142 11.65 -0.17 6.63
N ILE A 143 12.62 -0.65 5.87
CA ILE A 143 12.44 -1.71 4.86
C ILE A 143 12.81 -3.07 5.46
N TYR A 144 11.95 -4.05 5.22
CA TYR A 144 12.10 -5.45 5.64
C TYR A 144 12.17 -6.38 4.42
N ALA A 145 13.03 -7.40 4.50
CA ALA A 145 13.11 -8.45 3.49
C ALA A 145 11.88 -9.37 3.51
N GLU A 146 11.28 -9.55 4.67
CA GLU A 146 10.16 -10.47 4.92
C GLU A 146 8.93 -10.13 4.06
N ASN A 147 8.25 -11.16 3.55
CA ASN A 147 6.96 -11.00 2.88
C ASN A 147 5.88 -10.64 3.89
N PHE A 148 5.03 -9.68 3.54
CA PHE A 148 3.94 -9.25 4.40
C PHE A 148 2.94 -10.38 4.73
N THR A 149 2.68 -11.26 3.77
CA THR A 149 1.79 -12.42 3.89
C THR A 149 2.28 -13.49 4.87
N ASN A 150 3.59 -13.53 5.14
CA ASN A 150 4.16 -14.46 6.12
C ASN A 150 4.01 -13.95 7.57
N LEU A 151 3.54 -12.72 7.78
CA LEU A 151 3.45 -12.12 9.10
C LEU A 151 2.15 -12.53 9.81
N SER A 152 2.28 -12.83 11.10
CA SER A 152 1.12 -13.13 11.94
C SER A 152 0.19 -11.93 12.07
N LEU A 153 -1.12 -12.19 12.12
CA LEU A 153 -2.14 -11.19 12.47
C LEU A 153 -1.87 -10.54 13.84
N LYS A 154 -1.19 -11.27 14.75
CA LYS A 154 -0.82 -10.82 16.10
C LYS A 154 0.59 -10.23 16.20
N SER A 155 1.26 -9.98 15.07
CA SER A 155 2.60 -9.40 15.08
C SER A 155 2.59 -8.01 15.73
N GLN A 156 3.49 -7.79 16.69
CA GLN A 156 3.65 -6.50 17.39
C GLN A 156 4.12 -5.39 16.44
N LEU A 157 4.72 -5.74 15.29
CA LEU A 157 5.11 -4.77 14.25
C LEU A 157 3.94 -3.91 13.76
N PHE A 158 2.71 -4.41 13.90
CA PHE A 158 1.48 -3.76 13.42
C PHE A 158 0.56 -3.27 14.53
N GLU A 159 0.99 -3.32 15.79
CA GLU A 159 0.14 -2.94 16.93
C GLU A 159 -0.37 -1.50 16.81
N ARG A 160 0.46 -0.61 16.23
CA ARG A 160 0.16 0.81 16.02
C ARG A 160 -0.04 1.17 14.54
N ALA A 161 -0.16 0.17 13.68
CA ALA A 161 -0.50 0.39 12.27
C ALA A 161 -1.94 0.88 12.16
N VAL A 162 -2.17 1.93 11.37
CA VAL A 162 -3.49 2.56 11.19
C VAL A 162 -3.88 2.67 9.72
N GLY A 163 -2.91 2.71 8.82
CA GLY A 163 -3.13 2.75 7.37
C GLY A 163 -2.26 1.73 6.66
N ILE A 164 -2.83 0.99 5.71
CA ILE A 164 -2.09 0.03 4.89
C ILE A 164 -2.19 0.43 3.41
N PHE A 165 -1.04 0.61 2.79
CA PHE A 165 -0.88 0.68 1.36
C PHE A 165 -0.57 -0.72 0.83
N ALA A 166 -1.60 -1.40 0.34
CA ALA A 166 -1.53 -2.74 -0.17
C ALA A 166 -1.16 -2.70 -1.66
N THR A 167 0.09 -3.05 -1.95
CA THR A 167 0.68 -3.04 -3.30
C THR A 167 1.16 -4.44 -3.71
N PRO A 168 0.32 -5.49 -3.61
CA PRO A 168 0.76 -6.86 -3.85
C PRO A 168 1.29 -7.07 -5.27
N PRO A 169 2.06 -8.15 -5.49
CA PRO A 169 2.40 -8.62 -6.83
C PRO A 169 1.13 -8.72 -7.70
N ASN A 170 1.26 -8.34 -8.97
CA ASN A 170 0.17 -8.33 -9.93
C ASN A 170 0.74 -8.61 -11.33
N SER A 171 -0.13 -8.76 -12.33
CA SER A 171 0.27 -9.08 -13.70
C SER A 171 1.01 -7.95 -14.42
N TYR A 172 0.90 -6.69 -13.93
CA TYR A 172 1.40 -5.49 -14.61
C TYR A 172 0.83 -5.28 -16.03
N SER A 173 -0.29 -5.92 -16.36
CA SER A 173 -0.94 -5.85 -17.68
C SER A 173 -1.37 -4.43 -18.09
N GLY A 174 -1.49 -3.50 -17.14
CA GLY A 174 -1.80 -2.09 -17.40
C GLY A 174 -0.58 -1.20 -17.58
N VAL A 175 0.64 -1.73 -17.50
CA VAL A 175 1.86 -0.94 -17.68
C VAL A 175 2.14 -0.71 -19.17
N THR A 176 2.42 0.55 -19.52
CA THR A 176 2.64 0.99 -20.90
C THR A 176 4.08 0.83 -21.37
N ASP A 177 5.06 1.04 -20.49
CA ASP A 177 6.50 0.88 -20.76
C ASP A 177 7.11 -0.21 -19.85
N PRO A 178 7.10 -1.49 -20.28
CA PRO A 178 7.64 -2.58 -19.47
C PRO A 178 9.15 -2.45 -19.23
N ILE A 179 9.90 -1.75 -20.08
CA ILE A 179 11.34 -1.56 -19.90
C ILE A 179 11.61 -0.59 -18.75
N ASP A 180 10.90 0.54 -18.70
CA ASP A 180 11.01 1.48 -17.58
C ASP A 180 10.66 0.81 -16.25
N LEU A 181 9.66 -0.05 -16.26
CA LEU A 181 9.25 -0.85 -15.11
C LEU A 181 10.37 -1.75 -14.58
N ILE A 182 11.04 -2.50 -15.46
CA ILE A 182 12.17 -3.37 -15.10
C ILE A 182 13.34 -2.53 -14.57
N CYS A 183 13.66 -1.43 -15.25
CA CYS A 183 14.70 -0.50 -14.81
C CYS A 183 14.38 0.11 -13.43
N SER A 184 13.10 0.36 -13.12
CA SER A 184 12.67 0.86 -11.81
C SER A 184 12.92 -0.12 -10.67
N ARG A 185 13.03 -1.41 -10.97
CA ARG A 185 13.29 -2.50 -10.01
C ARG A 185 14.73 -2.97 -9.98
N GLY A 186 15.68 -2.15 -10.41
CA GLY A 186 17.10 -2.50 -10.42
C GLY A 186 17.48 -3.43 -11.59
N GLY A 187 16.68 -3.48 -12.65
CA GLY A 187 16.96 -4.34 -13.81
C GLY A 187 16.53 -5.80 -13.60
N ASP A 188 15.43 -6.01 -12.88
CA ASP A 188 14.91 -7.34 -12.54
C ASP A 188 14.54 -8.16 -13.80
N LEU A 189 15.46 -9.04 -14.23
CA LEU A 189 15.23 -9.90 -15.39
C LEU A 189 14.14 -10.95 -15.14
N THR A 190 13.82 -11.28 -13.88
CA THR A 190 12.70 -12.18 -13.59
C THR A 190 11.36 -11.53 -13.97
N MET A 191 11.30 -10.20 -13.96
CA MET A 191 10.14 -9.46 -14.41
C MET A 191 9.94 -9.50 -15.93
N LEU A 192 11.01 -9.65 -16.73
CA LEU A 192 10.87 -9.89 -18.17
C LEU A 192 10.13 -11.20 -18.43
N GLU A 193 10.44 -12.24 -17.66
CA GLU A 193 9.77 -13.53 -17.78
C GLU A 193 8.28 -13.40 -17.46
N VAL A 194 7.92 -12.67 -16.40
CA VAL A 194 6.52 -12.40 -16.05
C VAL A 194 5.77 -11.67 -17.16
N LEU A 195 6.42 -10.71 -17.82
CA LEU A 195 5.79 -9.90 -18.87
C LEU A 195 5.76 -10.56 -20.25
N THR A 196 6.55 -11.61 -20.47
CA THR A 196 6.66 -12.31 -21.76
C THR A 196 5.99 -13.69 -21.78
N GLU A 197 5.67 -14.25 -20.62
CA GLU A 197 5.05 -15.55 -20.51
C GLU A 197 3.56 -15.49 -20.89
N SER A 198 3.11 -16.45 -21.70
CA SER A 198 1.71 -16.58 -22.09
C SER A 198 0.89 -17.28 -20.99
N GLU A 199 -0.25 -16.67 -20.62
CA GLU A 199 -1.24 -17.24 -19.69
C GLU A 199 -1.79 -18.62 -20.10
N VAL A 200 -1.54 -19.04 -21.34
CA VAL A 200 -2.00 -20.34 -21.87
C VAL A 200 -1.15 -21.52 -21.36
N SER A 201 0.10 -21.26 -20.98
CA SER A 201 1.02 -22.28 -20.46
C SER A 201 0.66 -22.73 -19.03
N ASP A 202 1.01 -23.97 -18.66
CA ASP A 202 0.76 -24.46 -17.30
C ASP A 202 1.57 -23.70 -16.24
N SER A 203 2.78 -23.26 -16.59
CA SER A 203 3.60 -22.38 -15.75
C SER A 203 2.95 -21.00 -15.59
N GLY A 204 2.46 -20.41 -16.67
CA GLY A 204 1.72 -19.14 -16.64
C GLY A 204 0.46 -19.20 -15.78
N LYS A 205 -0.36 -20.25 -15.93
CA LYS A 205 -1.56 -20.45 -15.08
C LYS A 205 -1.21 -20.58 -13.60
N LYS A 206 -0.14 -21.33 -13.28
CA LYS A 206 0.32 -21.49 -11.90
C LYS A 206 0.75 -20.15 -11.31
N ARG A 207 1.51 -19.36 -12.07
CA ARG A 207 1.96 -18.02 -11.67
C ARG A 207 0.78 -17.07 -11.42
N VAL A 208 -0.21 -17.05 -12.32
CA VAL A 208 -1.43 -16.26 -12.13
C VAL A 208 -2.16 -16.67 -10.84
N ALA A 209 -2.28 -17.98 -10.57
CA ALA A 209 -2.91 -18.47 -9.35
C ALA A 209 -2.13 -18.06 -8.08
N GLU A 210 -0.79 -18.10 -8.12
CA GLU A 210 0.08 -17.66 -7.03
C GLU A 210 -0.09 -16.15 -6.76
N VAL A 211 -0.13 -15.32 -7.81
CA VAL A 211 -0.37 -13.88 -7.73
C VAL A 211 -1.73 -13.58 -7.08
N LEU A 212 -2.80 -14.21 -7.55
CA LEU A 212 -4.15 -14.01 -6.98
C LEU A 212 -4.23 -14.47 -5.52
N THR A 213 -3.52 -15.54 -5.18
CA THR A 213 -3.44 -16.04 -3.79
C THR A 213 -2.73 -15.01 -2.90
N GLU A 214 -1.61 -14.46 -3.35
CA GLU A 214 -0.84 -13.44 -2.62
C GLU A 214 -1.67 -12.15 -2.42
N GLN A 215 -2.39 -11.71 -3.46
CA GLN A 215 -3.30 -10.56 -3.38
C GLN A 215 -4.41 -10.79 -2.35
N LYS A 216 -5.04 -11.97 -2.39
CA LYS A 216 -6.09 -12.34 -1.42
C LYS A 216 -5.55 -12.34 0.00
N GLU A 217 -4.40 -12.97 0.25
CA GLU A 217 -3.81 -13.02 1.59
C GLU A 217 -3.35 -11.65 2.08
N THR A 218 -2.84 -10.81 1.18
CA THR A 218 -2.50 -9.41 1.49
C THR A 218 -3.71 -8.64 1.99
N LEU A 219 -4.83 -8.72 1.28
CA LEU A 219 -6.08 -8.07 1.68
C LEU A 219 -6.64 -8.67 2.96
N ARG A 220 -6.62 -10.00 3.10
CA ARG A 220 -7.07 -10.68 4.32
C ARG A 220 -6.29 -10.18 5.54
N LEU A 221 -4.96 -10.16 5.47
CA LEU A 221 -4.14 -9.65 6.57
C LEU A 221 -4.38 -8.15 6.83
N SER A 222 -4.61 -7.36 5.78
CA SER A 222 -4.82 -5.92 5.92
C SER A 222 -6.17 -5.59 6.56
N LEU A 223 -7.24 -6.27 6.15
CA LEU A 223 -8.62 -5.97 6.56
C LEU A 223 -9.03 -6.65 7.88
N PHE A 224 -8.42 -7.79 8.25
CA PHE A 224 -8.78 -8.50 9.48
C PHE A 224 -8.17 -7.89 10.76
N ARG A 225 -7.38 -6.83 10.65
CA ARG A 225 -6.73 -6.16 11.79
C ARG A 225 -7.59 -5.01 12.32
N PRO A 226 -8.14 -5.10 13.54
CA PRO A 226 -9.09 -4.11 14.06
C PRO A 226 -8.58 -2.66 14.16
N GLN A 227 -7.27 -2.48 14.32
CA GLN A 227 -6.64 -1.16 14.45
C GLN A 227 -6.46 -0.43 13.11
N ILE A 228 -6.59 -1.15 11.99
CA ILE A 228 -6.46 -0.55 10.65
C ILE A 228 -7.73 0.25 10.35
N GLN A 229 -7.54 1.53 10.06
CA GLN A 229 -8.62 2.47 9.80
C GLN A 229 -8.93 2.57 8.30
N PHE A 230 -7.92 2.38 7.45
CA PHE A 230 -8.11 2.30 6.01
C PHE A 230 -7.04 1.44 5.33
N VAL A 231 -7.42 0.90 4.18
CA VAL A 231 -6.53 0.18 3.27
C VAL A 231 -6.67 0.81 1.89
N LEU A 232 -5.55 1.21 1.28
CA LEU A 232 -5.50 1.55 -0.13
C LEU A 232 -4.90 0.36 -0.88
N TYR A 233 -5.71 -0.28 -1.72
CA TYR A 233 -5.27 -1.37 -2.57
C TYR A 233 -4.94 -0.84 -3.96
N GLU A 234 -3.73 -1.13 -4.44
CA GLU A 234 -3.27 -0.73 -5.77
C GLU A 234 -2.66 -1.93 -6.49
N THR A 235 -3.09 -2.10 -7.74
CA THR A 235 -2.39 -2.94 -8.72
C THR A 235 -2.09 -2.09 -9.96
N HIS A 236 -1.23 -2.61 -10.83
CA HIS A 236 -1.02 -2.07 -12.18
C HIS A 236 -1.55 -3.06 -13.23
N SER A 237 -2.70 -3.66 -12.95
CA SER A 237 -3.39 -4.60 -13.83
C SER A 237 -4.67 -4.00 -14.38
N VAL A 238 -5.02 -4.35 -15.62
CA VAL A 238 -6.34 -4.06 -16.21
C VAL A 238 -7.36 -5.19 -15.99
N VAL A 239 -6.94 -6.28 -15.35
CA VAL A 239 -7.75 -7.49 -15.17
C VAL A 239 -8.64 -7.34 -13.93
N SER A 240 -9.96 -7.54 -14.09
CA SER A 240 -10.92 -7.39 -13.00
C SER A 240 -10.69 -8.35 -11.83
N SER A 241 -10.18 -9.55 -12.12
CA SER A 241 -9.89 -10.58 -11.12
C SER A 241 -8.83 -10.16 -10.11
N GLU A 242 -7.95 -9.21 -10.48
CA GLU A 242 -6.92 -8.62 -9.61
C GLU A 242 -7.42 -7.32 -8.94
N ASN A 243 -8.55 -6.77 -9.37
CA ASN A 243 -9.06 -5.46 -8.98
C ASN A 243 -10.45 -5.56 -8.32
N GLU A 244 -11.52 -5.28 -9.08
CA GLU A 244 -12.88 -5.17 -8.57
C GLU A 244 -13.37 -6.48 -7.93
N ASP A 245 -13.13 -7.61 -8.60
CA ASP A 245 -13.58 -8.92 -8.11
C ASP A 245 -12.81 -9.33 -6.85
N MET A 246 -11.51 -9.01 -6.79
CA MET A 246 -10.66 -9.29 -5.62
C MET A 246 -11.13 -8.51 -4.40
N LEU A 247 -11.37 -7.21 -4.57
CA LEU A 247 -11.86 -6.34 -3.50
C LEU A 247 -13.25 -6.76 -3.01
N MET A 248 -14.17 -7.04 -3.93
CA MET A 248 -15.53 -7.48 -3.59
C MET A 248 -15.49 -8.74 -2.72
N ARG A 249 -14.75 -9.76 -3.15
CA ARG A 249 -14.60 -11.02 -2.40
C ARG A 249 -13.93 -10.81 -1.04
N ALA A 250 -12.87 -10.01 -0.98
CA ALA A 250 -12.16 -9.74 0.27
C ALA A 250 -13.05 -9.03 1.30
N VAL A 251 -13.83 -8.04 0.87
CA VAL A 251 -14.79 -7.32 1.73
C VAL A 251 -15.91 -8.24 2.18
N GLU A 252 -16.46 -9.07 1.30
CA GLU A 252 -17.47 -10.07 1.66
C GLU A 252 -16.95 -11.08 2.69
N ASP A 253 -15.73 -11.59 2.51
CA ASP A 253 -15.09 -12.53 3.43
C ASP A 253 -14.90 -11.90 4.83
N VAL A 254 -14.43 -10.64 4.88
CA VAL A 254 -14.24 -9.89 6.13
C VAL A 254 -15.59 -9.64 6.82
N ASN A 255 -16.60 -9.19 6.08
CA ASN A 255 -17.92 -8.90 6.63
C ASN A 255 -18.58 -10.17 7.18
N ARG A 256 -18.48 -11.29 6.45
CA ARG A 256 -18.99 -12.59 6.91
C ARG A 256 -18.29 -13.04 8.19
N ALA A 257 -16.97 -12.91 8.25
CA ALA A 257 -16.20 -13.27 9.44
C ALA A 257 -16.54 -12.37 10.64
N ALA A 258 -16.70 -11.06 10.42
CA ALA A 258 -17.11 -10.11 11.45
C ALA A 258 -18.51 -10.43 11.99
N GLN A 259 -19.46 -10.74 11.10
CA GLN A 259 -20.82 -11.13 11.47
C GLN A 259 -20.83 -12.42 12.29
N GLN A 260 -20.09 -13.44 11.86
CA GLN A 260 -19.97 -14.71 12.60
C GLN A 260 -19.38 -14.50 13.99
N LYS A 261 -18.33 -13.69 14.12
CA LYS A 261 -17.71 -13.36 15.41
C LYS A 261 -18.69 -12.61 16.32
N HIS A 262 -19.46 -11.68 15.77
CA HIS A 262 -20.49 -10.96 16.51
C HIS A 262 -21.56 -11.91 17.05
N TYR A 263 -22.08 -12.82 16.22
CA TYR A 263 -23.05 -13.83 16.69
C TYR A 263 -22.48 -14.75 17.77
N GLN A 264 -21.22 -15.17 17.66
CA GLN A 264 -20.56 -15.99 18.67
C GLN A 264 -20.47 -15.25 20.01
N VAL A 265 -20.02 -13.99 20.01
CA VAL A 265 -19.93 -13.16 21.21
C VAL A 265 -21.31 -12.96 21.85
N MET A 266 -22.33 -12.63 21.06
CA MET A 266 -23.70 -12.47 21.57
C MET A 266 -24.24 -13.76 22.21
N ARG A 267 -23.95 -14.92 21.61
CA ARG A 267 -24.34 -16.22 22.15
C ARG A 267 -23.63 -16.54 23.47
N ASP A 268 -22.35 -16.21 23.56
CA ASP A 268 -21.55 -16.46 24.76
C ASP A 268 -21.98 -15.56 25.92
N ILE A 269 -22.33 -14.29 25.65
CA ILE A 269 -22.92 -13.37 26.63
C ILE A 269 -24.24 -13.93 27.16
N ALA A 270 -25.18 -14.29 26.27
CA ALA A 270 -26.47 -14.84 26.69
C ALA A 270 -26.33 -16.14 27.51
N ARG A 271 -25.34 -16.98 27.17
CA ARG A 271 -25.02 -18.18 27.95
C ARG A 271 -24.50 -17.85 29.34
N GLN A 272 -23.64 -16.84 29.47
CA GLN A 272 -23.12 -16.39 30.76
C GLN A 272 -24.21 -15.78 31.64
N GLU A 273 -25.11 -14.98 31.06
CA GLU A 273 -26.27 -14.42 31.77
C GLU A 273 -27.20 -15.53 32.28
N ALA A 274 -27.50 -16.54 31.46
CA ALA A 274 -28.31 -17.68 31.86
C ALA A 274 -27.68 -18.50 32.99
N LEU A 275 -26.35 -18.71 32.95
CA LEU A 275 -25.61 -19.39 34.02
C LEU A 275 -25.62 -18.59 35.33
N SER A 276 -25.47 -17.27 35.24
CA SER A 276 -25.48 -16.38 36.41
C SER A 276 -26.86 -16.37 37.07
N ALA A 277 -27.93 -16.25 36.28
CA ALA A 277 -29.31 -16.31 36.78
C ALA A 277 -29.65 -17.68 37.43
N ALA A 278 -29.11 -18.78 36.87
CA ALA A 278 -29.29 -20.10 37.47
C ALA A 278 -28.55 -20.25 38.82
N GLN A 279 -27.37 -19.66 38.96
CA GLN A 279 -26.63 -19.64 40.23
C GLN A 279 -27.33 -18.80 41.30
N GLU A 280 -27.79 -17.60 40.96
CA GLU A 280 -28.57 -16.74 41.87
C GLU A 280 -29.88 -17.43 42.33
N GLY A 281 -30.57 -18.11 41.42
CA GLY A 281 -31.76 -18.90 41.74
C GLY A 281 -31.47 -20.09 42.66
N PHE A 282 -30.30 -20.73 42.53
CA PHE A 282 -29.88 -21.83 43.38
C PHE A 282 -29.53 -21.37 44.80
N GLU A 283 -28.78 -20.26 44.92
CA GLU A 283 -28.46 -19.67 46.24
C GLU A 283 -29.73 -19.20 46.96
N SER A 284 -30.65 -18.55 46.24
CA SER A 284 -31.94 -18.10 46.80
C SER A 284 -32.76 -19.27 47.37
N ASN A 285 -32.84 -20.39 46.63
CA ASN A 285 -33.55 -21.59 47.09
C ASN A 285 -32.85 -22.28 48.26
N LEU A 286 -31.52 -22.26 48.33
CA LEU A 286 -30.75 -22.81 49.45
C LEU A 286 -31.04 -22.00 50.73
N VAL A 287 -31.07 -20.67 50.64
CA VAL A 287 -31.39 -19.77 51.76
C VAL A 287 -32.83 -20.00 52.26
N ILE A 288 -33.81 -20.12 51.35
CA ILE A 288 -35.20 -20.44 51.72
C ILE A 288 -35.29 -21.80 52.43
N SER A 289 -34.58 -22.81 51.90
CA SER A 289 -34.57 -24.16 52.50
C SER A 289 -33.94 -24.17 53.90
N PHE A 290 -32.84 -23.43 54.10
CA PHE A 290 -32.21 -23.28 55.42
C PHE A 290 -33.10 -22.53 56.41
N LEU A 291 -33.83 -21.51 55.98
CA LEU A 291 -34.79 -20.79 56.83
C LEU A 291 -35.96 -21.68 57.26
N LEU A 292 -36.50 -22.49 56.34
CA LEU A 292 -37.57 -23.44 56.64
C LEU A 292 -37.10 -24.58 57.58
N ALA A 293 -35.86 -25.04 57.45
CA ALA A 293 -35.29 -26.06 58.33
C ALA A 293 -35.05 -25.56 59.77
N ARG A 294 -34.83 -24.25 59.97
CA ARG A 294 -34.65 -23.62 61.28
C ARG A 294 -35.96 -23.28 62.01
N ALA A 295 -37.09 -23.30 61.29
CA ALA A 295 -38.40 -22.92 61.81
C ALA A 295 -39.24 -24.12 62.31
N LYS A 296 -38.67 -25.34 62.34
CA LYS A 296 -39.25 -26.53 62.96
C LYS A 296 -38.53 -26.86 64.25
#